data_AF-K0RJN6-F1
#
_entry.id   AF-K0RJN6-F1
#
_cell.length_a   1.000
_cell.length_b   1.000
_cell.length_c   1.000
_cell.angle_alpha   90.00
_cell.angle_beta   90.00
_cell.angle_gamma   90.00
#
_symmetry.space_group_name_H-M   'P 1'
#
loop_
_entity.id
_entity.type
_entity.pdbx_description
1 polymer ?
#
loop_
_entity_poly.entity_id
_entity_poly.type
_entity_poly.pdbx_seq_one_letter_code
_entity_poly.pdbx_strand_id
1 'polypeptide(L)'
;MRICGACGLELDKGCFSNKQWQLSRQKRRCKECVQLTLDGLRGTQARADHGSGDSSEEPQPHPANAVDDGGYTDGVAGEGEAGGDDVGKGPQCPQPSMNVIGAGESTSDENEEKDHEMGRKCAEQLLIKQEEIMQTLLRMGHTRDEICDMVAQQLDNFQQNAIPEDVLGAVEGNDAKTILDWLGSPADAGKLKRKIMTGMTLLHLAALYGYTELAILLLQHGAAVDEYDAHQSSPIVHALRINKGELPNETVTMLYEWGASIKHCKPDNIAKTPMFHNELVKRRCEIVNLNQRKDLIGQTCIVEKYIAKKDRYKVTTEHARETFLVGCDNLR
;
A
#
# COMPACT_ATOMS: atom_id res chain seq x y z
N MET A 1 -6.50 -25.50 -19.15
CA MET A 1 -7.35 -24.89 -18.11
C MET A 1 -7.81 -23.51 -18.53
N ARG A 2 -9.10 -23.21 -18.40
CA ARG A 2 -9.65 -21.87 -18.63
C ARG A 2 -10.35 -21.45 -17.34
N ILE A 3 -10.14 -20.21 -16.90
CA ILE A 3 -10.66 -19.70 -15.62
C ILE A 3 -11.68 -18.58 -15.82
N CYS A 4 -12.58 -18.42 -14.85
CA CYS A 4 -13.54 -17.35 -14.75
C CYS A 4 -12.80 -16.02 -14.57
N GLY A 5 -13.13 -15.02 -15.38
CA GLY A 5 -12.54 -13.69 -15.28
C GLY A 5 -13.03 -12.86 -14.09
N ALA A 6 -14.05 -13.33 -13.35
CA ALA A 6 -14.58 -12.65 -12.17
C ALA A 6 -14.08 -13.29 -10.87
N CYS A 7 -14.37 -14.58 -10.65
CA CYS A 7 -14.00 -15.27 -9.41
C CYS A 7 -12.70 -16.08 -9.48
N GLY A 8 -12.06 -16.19 -10.66
CA GLY A 8 -10.82 -16.96 -10.81
C GLY A 8 -10.98 -18.49 -10.81
N LEU A 9 -12.17 -19.03 -10.55
CA LEU A 9 -12.44 -20.47 -10.54
C LEU A 9 -12.25 -21.11 -11.92
N GLU A 10 -11.87 -22.39 -11.92
CA GLU A 10 -11.76 -23.18 -13.14
C GLU A 10 -13.13 -23.39 -13.79
N LEU A 11 -13.15 -23.32 -15.13
CA LEU A 11 -14.35 -23.50 -15.92
C LEU A 11 -14.33 -24.86 -16.60
N ASP A 12 -15.42 -25.61 -16.43
CA ASP A 12 -15.68 -26.83 -17.20
C ASP A 12 -16.14 -26.46 -18.62
N LYS A 13 -15.48 -27.05 -19.63
CA LYS A 13 -15.81 -26.86 -21.05
C LYS A 13 -17.23 -27.32 -21.38
N GLY A 14 -17.77 -28.33 -20.68
CA GLY A 14 -19.13 -28.84 -20.90
C GLY A 14 -20.24 -27.81 -20.65
N CYS A 15 -19.95 -26.77 -19.87
CA CYS A 15 -20.90 -25.72 -19.50
C CYS A 15 -20.96 -24.54 -20.49
N PHE A 16 -20.20 -24.58 -21.60
CA PHE A 16 -20.09 -23.45 -22.54
C PHE A 16 -20.31 -23.87 -23.99
N SER A 17 -21.02 -23.03 -24.75
CA SER A 17 -21.01 -23.14 -26.22
C SER A 17 -19.62 -22.84 -26.78
N ASN A 18 -19.30 -23.35 -27.98
CA ASN A 18 -18.02 -23.11 -28.64
C ASN A 18 -17.70 -21.61 -28.78
N LYS A 19 -18.71 -20.76 -29.03
CA LYS A 19 -18.54 -19.29 -29.10
C LYS A 19 -18.15 -18.69 -27.74
N GLN A 20 -18.80 -19.10 -26.65
CA GLN A 20 -18.49 -18.60 -25.31
C GLN A 20 -17.14 -19.10 -24.80
N TRP A 21 -16.77 -20.33 -25.17
CA TRP A 21 -15.48 -20.89 -24.79
C TRP A 21 -14.34 -20.04 -25.32
N GLN A 22 -14.44 -19.51 -26.55
CA GLN A 22 -13.39 -18.70 -27.20
C GLN A 22 -13.29 -17.23 -26.74
N LEU A 23 -14.17 -16.74 -25.86
CA LEU A 23 -14.09 -15.38 -25.33
C LEU A 23 -12.78 -15.11 -24.58
N SER A 24 -12.33 -13.86 -24.47
CA SER A 24 -11.14 -13.52 -23.65
C SER A 24 -11.39 -13.81 -22.16
N ARG A 25 -10.32 -13.99 -21.37
CA ARG A 25 -10.42 -14.28 -19.92
C ARG A 25 -11.33 -13.26 -19.20
N GLN A 26 -11.18 -11.98 -19.51
CA GLN A 26 -11.95 -10.89 -18.92
C GLN A 26 -13.47 -10.98 -19.21
N LYS A 27 -13.86 -11.59 -20.33
CA LYS A 27 -15.25 -11.72 -20.78
C LYS A 27 -15.89 -13.06 -20.45
N ARG A 28 -15.12 -14.05 -19.96
CA ARG A 28 -15.65 -15.37 -19.59
C ARG A 28 -16.07 -15.39 -18.12
N ARG A 29 -17.27 -15.90 -17.84
CA ARG A 29 -17.87 -15.96 -16.50
C ARG A 29 -18.38 -17.38 -16.22
N CYS A 30 -18.28 -17.86 -14.98
CA CYS A 30 -18.95 -19.09 -14.55
C CYS A 30 -20.46 -18.85 -14.39
N LYS A 31 -21.24 -19.94 -14.29
CA LYS A 31 -22.69 -19.89 -14.16
C LYS A 31 -23.14 -19.05 -12.95
N GLU A 32 -22.47 -19.22 -11.81
CA GLU A 32 -22.74 -18.46 -10.58
C GLU A 32 -22.49 -16.96 -10.75
N CYS A 33 -21.35 -16.55 -11.32
CA CYS A 33 -21.07 -15.14 -11.57
C CYS A 33 -22.06 -14.50 -12.55
N VAL A 34 -22.54 -15.26 -13.54
CA VAL A 34 -23.58 -14.79 -14.46
C VAL A 34 -24.91 -14.62 -13.72
N GLN A 35 -25.27 -15.59 -12.87
CA GLN A 35 -26.51 -15.55 -12.10
C GLN A 35 -26.52 -14.38 -11.10
N LEU A 36 -25.42 -14.17 -10.38
CA LEU A 36 -25.24 -13.01 -9.48
C LEU A 36 -25.37 -11.67 -10.21
N THR A 37 -24.88 -11.60 -11.45
CA THR A 37 -25.03 -10.39 -12.29
C THR A 37 -26.49 -10.17 -12.70
N LEU A 38 -27.22 -11.25 -13.01
CA LEU A 38 -28.64 -11.18 -13.39
C LEU A 38 -29.54 -10.89 -12.19
N ASP A 39 -29.22 -11.43 -11.01
CA ASP A 39 -29.98 -11.18 -9.78
C ASP A 39 -29.78 -9.74 -9.29
N GLY A 40 -28.57 -9.19 -9.45
CA GLY A 40 -28.30 -7.76 -9.24
C GLY A 40 -29.09 -6.85 -10.19
N LEU A 41 -29.36 -7.30 -11.42
CA LEU A 41 -30.21 -6.58 -12.38
C LEU A 41 -31.71 -6.78 -12.15
N ARG A 42 -32.14 -7.91 -11.54
CA ARG A 42 -33.54 -8.11 -11.14
C ARG A 42 -33.90 -7.32 -9.88
N GLY A 43 -32.94 -7.11 -8.98
CA GLY A 43 -33.12 -6.28 -7.78
C GLY A 43 -33.46 -4.81 -8.08
N THR A 44 -33.07 -4.29 -9.24
CA THR A 44 -33.39 -2.92 -9.67
C THR A 44 -34.71 -2.81 -10.46
N GLN A 45 -35.36 -3.94 -10.76
CA GLN A 45 -36.57 -3.99 -11.59
C GLN A 45 -37.83 -4.41 -10.81
N ALA A 46 -37.73 -4.72 -9.52
CA ALA A 46 -38.84 -5.18 -8.66
C ALA A 46 -39.42 -4.10 -7.71
N ARG A 47 -39.26 -2.80 -8.01
CA ARG A 47 -39.93 -1.70 -7.30
C ARG A 47 -40.83 -0.86 -8.21
N ALA A 48 -41.65 -1.54 -9.00
CA ALA A 48 -42.83 -0.97 -9.63
C ALA A 48 -43.76 -2.12 -10.00
N ASP A 49 -44.65 -2.51 -9.09
CA ASP A 49 -46.08 -2.68 -9.40
C ASP A 49 -46.85 -3.43 -8.30
N HIS A 50 -47.92 -2.75 -7.87
CA HIS A 50 -49.23 -3.26 -7.45
C HIS A 50 -49.39 -3.97 -6.08
N GLY A 51 -50.34 -3.45 -5.32
CA GLY A 51 -50.79 -3.99 -4.04
C GLY A 51 -51.96 -4.96 -4.15
N SER A 52 -52.42 -5.39 -2.96
CA SER A 52 -53.77 -5.89 -2.58
C SER A 52 -53.75 -7.28 -1.93
N GLY A 53 -54.17 -7.32 -0.65
CA GLY A 53 -54.79 -8.46 0.07
C GLY A 53 -53.93 -9.71 0.27
N ASP A 54 -54.18 -10.63 1.19
CA ASP A 54 -55.04 -10.74 2.37
C ASP A 54 -54.62 -12.08 3.03
N SER A 55 -54.73 -12.18 4.34
CA SER A 55 -54.97 -13.40 5.14
C SER A 55 -53.92 -14.53 5.27
N SER A 56 -53.78 -15.00 6.53
CA SER A 56 -53.47 -16.37 6.98
C SER A 56 -52.02 -16.85 6.79
N GLU A 57 -51.29 -17.52 7.68
CA GLU A 57 -51.62 -18.41 8.79
C GLU A 57 -50.32 -18.62 9.61
N GLU A 58 -50.41 -18.57 10.93
CA GLU A 58 -49.52 -19.30 11.84
C GLU A 58 -49.82 -20.81 11.71
N PRO A 59 -48.92 -21.75 12.04
CA PRO A 59 -48.63 -22.02 13.46
C PRO A 59 -47.21 -22.58 13.79
N GLN A 60 -46.76 -22.31 15.02
CA GLN A 60 -45.80 -23.19 15.73
C GLN A 60 -46.47 -24.50 16.17
N PRO A 61 -45.72 -25.54 16.62
CA PRO A 61 -45.52 -25.68 18.07
C PRO A 61 -44.21 -26.37 18.54
N HIS A 62 -43.61 -25.80 19.62
CA HIS A 62 -43.16 -26.44 20.90
C HIS A 62 -42.13 -27.62 20.93
N PRO A 63 -41.59 -28.02 22.12
CA PRO A 63 -41.46 -27.35 23.44
C PRO A 63 -40.07 -27.47 24.15
N ALA A 64 -39.93 -26.62 25.18
CA ALA A 64 -39.43 -26.84 26.55
C ALA A 64 -38.27 -27.82 26.87
N ASN A 65 -37.30 -27.32 27.63
CA ASN A 65 -37.25 -27.64 29.06
C ASN A 65 -36.45 -26.62 29.86
N ALA A 66 -37.05 -26.24 30.99
CA ALA A 66 -36.51 -25.42 32.05
C ALA A 66 -36.16 -26.32 33.25
N VAL A 67 -35.10 -25.95 33.97
CA VAL A 67 -34.91 -26.05 35.43
C VAL A 67 -33.68 -25.16 35.71
N ASP A 68 -33.79 -23.99 36.36
CA ASP A 68 -34.02 -23.76 37.81
C ASP A 68 -33.07 -24.63 38.67
N ASP A 69 -32.36 -24.13 39.68
CA ASP A 69 -32.77 -23.11 40.65
C ASP A 69 -31.58 -22.74 41.57
N GLY A 70 -31.70 -21.59 42.25
CA GLY A 70 -31.03 -21.26 43.53
C GLY A 70 -29.58 -20.74 43.47
N GLY A 71 -29.23 -19.51 43.87
CA GLY A 71 -29.88 -18.56 44.77
C GLY A 71 -29.13 -18.46 46.10
N TYR A 72 -28.56 -17.28 46.41
CA TYR A 72 -28.43 -16.60 47.72
C TYR A 72 -27.47 -15.40 47.55
N THR A 73 -27.95 -14.13 47.48
CA THR A 73 -28.15 -13.12 48.57
C THR A 73 -26.93 -12.95 49.49
N ASP A 74 -26.49 -11.78 49.98
CA ASP A 74 -26.97 -10.40 50.21
C ASP A 74 -25.70 -9.50 50.15
N GLY A 75 -25.68 -8.18 49.97
CA GLY A 75 -26.67 -7.12 50.02
C GLY A 75 -26.00 -5.80 50.48
N VAL A 76 -26.64 -4.67 50.16
CA VAL A 76 -26.65 -3.37 50.90
C VAL A 76 -25.39 -2.49 50.77
N ALA A 77 -25.41 -1.16 50.52
CA ALA A 77 -26.42 -0.15 50.14
C ALA A 77 -25.74 1.19 49.79
N GLY A 78 -26.53 2.15 49.27
CA GLY A 78 -26.29 3.60 49.31
C GLY A 78 -26.35 4.26 47.93
N GLU A 79 -27.52 4.62 47.37
CA GLU A 79 -28.37 5.83 47.60
C GLU A 79 -27.88 7.13 46.93
N GLY A 80 -28.82 7.80 46.23
CA GLY A 80 -28.77 9.22 45.80
C GLY A 80 -28.77 9.43 44.28
N GLU A 81 -29.89 9.26 43.57
CA GLU A 81 -30.93 10.25 43.20
C GLU A 81 -30.61 11.26 42.07
N ALA A 82 -31.49 11.21 41.04
CA ALA A 82 -32.03 12.26 40.14
C ALA A 82 -31.06 13.14 39.32
N GLY A 83 -31.31 13.49 38.05
CA GLY A 83 -32.42 13.35 37.10
C GLY A 83 -32.30 14.49 36.06
N GLY A 84 -32.69 14.26 34.80
CA GLY A 84 -32.98 15.33 33.83
C GLY A 84 -32.26 15.30 32.48
N ASP A 85 -32.93 14.71 31.48
CA ASP A 85 -33.22 15.20 30.11
C ASP A 85 -32.11 15.64 29.13
N ASP A 86 -31.81 14.72 28.21
CA ASP A 86 -31.87 14.80 26.73
C ASP A 86 -31.72 16.17 26.02
N VAL A 87 -30.62 16.33 25.25
CA VAL A 87 -30.64 16.80 23.85
C VAL A 87 -29.50 16.13 23.08
N GLY A 88 -29.87 15.33 22.08
CA GLY A 88 -28.95 14.61 21.19
C GLY A 88 -27.94 15.48 20.44
N LYS A 89 -26.71 14.97 20.36
CA LYS A 89 -25.73 15.29 19.30
C LYS A 89 -25.36 13.99 18.61
N GLY A 90 -25.63 13.91 17.30
CA GLY A 90 -25.24 12.80 16.44
C GLY A 90 -23.71 12.64 16.33
N PRO A 91 -23.23 11.53 15.73
CA PRO A 91 -21.81 11.19 15.73
C PRO A 91 -21.02 12.21 14.91
N GLN A 92 -20.12 12.92 15.60
CA GLN A 92 -19.18 13.86 15.01
C GLN A 92 -18.05 13.07 14.34
N CYS A 93 -17.80 13.27 13.04
CA CYS A 93 -16.67 12.68 12.33
C CYS A 93 -15.33 13.05 13.01
N PRO A 94 -14.37 12.11 13.16
CA PRO A 94 -13.08 12.41 13.75
C PRO A 94 -12.29 13.36 12.85
N GLN A 95 -11.94 14.53 13.39
CA GLN A 95 -10.99 15.45 12.77
C GLN A 95 -9.56 14.93 13.06
N PRO A 96 -8.66 14.84 12.07
CA PRO A 96 -7.28 14.46 12.33
C PRO A 96 -6.55 15.60 13.05
N SER A 97 -6.16 15.37 14.31
CA SER A 97 -5.24 16.25 15.03
C SER A 97 -3.81 15.95 14.56
N MET A 98 -3.22 16.84 13.75
CA MET A 98 -1.78 16.81 13.51
C MET A 98 -1.05 17.41 14.71
N ASN A 99 -0.46 16.55 15.54
CA ASN A 99 0.57 16.96 16.48
C ASN A 99 1.89 17.12 15.71
N VAL A 100 2.31 18.38 15.56
CA VAL A 100 3.62 18.76 15.04
C VAL A 100 4.65 18.55 16.16
N ILE A 101 5.62 17.67 15.95
CA ILE A 101 6.81 17.59 16.80
C ILE A 101 7.90 18.47 16.15
N GLY A 102 8.15 19.65 16.73
CA GLY A 102 9.41 20.39 16.58
C GLY A 102 10.47 19.83 17.54
N ALA A 103 11.78 20.03 17.40
CA ALA A 103 12.49 21.15 16.80
C ALA A 103 13.94 20.77 16.40
N GLY A 104 14.56 21.60 15.56
CA GLY A 104 15.99 21.58 15.25
C GLY A 104 16.34 22.62 14.17
N GLU A 105 16.35 23.89 14.56
CA GLU A 105 16.51 25.09 13.73
C GLU A 105 17.79 25.15 12.89
N SER A 106 17.65 25.61 11.65
CA SER A 106 18.23 26.88 11.14
C SER A 106 18.43 26.83 9.61
N THR A 107 17.41 27.23 8.84
CA THR A 107 17.58 28.00 7.59
C THR A 107 16.27 28.70 7.22
N SER A 108 16.26 30.04 7.33
CA SER A 108 15.34 31.03 6.75
C SER A 108 13.82 30.85 6.97
N ASP A 109 13.30 31.54 7.97
CA ASP A 109 11.87 31.69 8.32
C ASP A 109 10.96 32.09 7.13
N GLU A 110 11.51 32.73 6.08
CA GLU A 110 10.75 33.11 4.89
C GLU A 110 10.34 31.94 3.97
N ASN A 111 11.01 30.79 4.04
CA ASN A 111 10.66 29.60 3.24
C ASN A 111 9.57 28.77 3.92
N GLU A 112 9.60 28.67 5.25
CA GLU A 112 8.57 27.93 6.02
C GLU A 112 7.21 28.65 5.97
N GLU A 113 7.20 29.98 5.99
CA GLU A 113 5.96 30.77 5.88
C GLU A 113 5.33 30.68 4.47
N LYS A 114 6.16 30.64 3.41
CA LYS A 114 5.71 30.43 2.02
C LYS A 114 5.20 29.01 1.79
N ASP A 115 5.82 28.00 2.39
CA ASP A 115 5.36 26.60 2.31
C ASP A 115 4.03 26.42 3.08
N HIS A 116 3.84 27.10 4.21
CA HIS A 116 2.57 27.14 4.94
C HIS A 116 1.45 27.90 4.20
N GLU A 117 1.77 28.99 3.50
CA GLU A 117 0.81 29.73 2.67
C GLU A 117 0.41 28.93 1.41
N MET A 118 1.37 28.27 0.76
CA MET A 118 1.12 27.36 -0.35
C MET A 118 0.25 26.17 0.08
N GLY A 119 0.51 25.61 1.28
CA GLY A 119 -0.30 24.56 1.88
C GLY A 119 -1.75 24.99 2.13
N ARG A 120 -1.98 26.19 2.67
CA ARG A 120 -3.34 26.75 2.86
C ARG A 120 -4.09 26.97 1.55
N LYS A 121 -3.43 27.57 0.54
CA LYS A 121 -4.02 27.76 -0.80
C LYS A 121 -4.33 26.44 -1.50
N CYS A 122 -3.48 25.42 -1.32
CA CYS A 122 -3.71 24.09 -1.86
C CYS A 122 -4.92 23.42 -1.19
N ALA A 123 -5.07 23.55 0.14
CA ALA A 123 -6.21 23.03 0.88
C ALA A 123 -7.53 23.70 0.47
N GLU A 124 -7.55 25.03 0.30
CA GLU A 124 -8.72 25.76 -0.23
C GLU A 124 -9.08 25.31 -1.65
N GLN A 125 -8.09 25.14 -2.54
CA GLN A 125 -8.32 24.60 -3.88
C GLN A 125 -8.83 23.15 -3.87
N LEU A 126 -8.41 22.34 -2.89
CA LEU A 126 -8.88 20.96 -2.73
C LEU A 126 -10.37 20.93 -2.34
N LEU A 127 -10.79 21.83 -1.43
CA LEU A 127 -12.18 21.98 -1.01
C LEU A 127 -13.06 22.49 -2.16
N ILE A 128 -12.60 23.48 -2.93
CA ILE A 128 -13.30 23.97 -4.13
C ILE A 128 -13.47 22.84 -5.15
N LYS A 129 -12.41 22.06 -5.40
CA LYS A 129 -12.47 20.90 -6.30
C LYS A 129 -13.42 19.80 -5.79
N GLN A 130 -13.45 19.54 -4.48
CA GLN A 130 -14.40 18.57 -3.91
C GLN A 130 -15.85 19.02 -4.12
N GLU A 131 -16.14 20.30 -3.92
CA GLU A 131 -17.48 20.86 -4.12
C GLU A 131 -17.90 20.79 -5.61
N GLU A 132 -16.99 21.10 -6.54
CA GLU A 132 -17.22 20.96 -7.99
C GLU A 132 -17.46 19.51 -8.41
N ILE A 133 -16.71 18.56 -7.83
CA ILE A 133 -16.91 17.13 -8.06
C ILE A 133 -18.28 16.69 -7.54
N MET A 134 -18.65 17.10 -6.33
CA MET A 134 -19.95 16.80 -5.73
C MET A 134 -21.09 17.36 -6.58
N GLN A 135 -21.02 18.62 -7.00
CA GLN A 135 -22.03 19.24 -7.87
C GLN A 135 -22.13 18.58 -9.24
N THR A 136 -20.99 18.13 -9.79
CA THR A 136 -20.97 17.42 -11.08
C THR A 136 -21.64 16.05 -10.96
N LEU A 137 -21.37 15.30 -9.89
CA LEU A 137 -22.00 13.99 -9.64
C LEU A 137 -23.50 14.12 -9.41
N LEU A 138 -23.94 15.15 -8.67
CA LEU A 138 -25.36 15.47 -8.51
C LEU A 138 -26.03 15.81 -9.86
N ARG A 139 -25.35 16.60 -10.71
CA ARG A 139 -25.83 16.91 -12.08
C ARG A 139 -25.88 15.69 -12.99
N MET A 140 -25.04 14.69 -12.74
CA MET A 140 -25.07 13.40 -13.43
C MET A 140 -26.21 12.48 -12.96
N GLY A 141 -27.00 12.91 -11.97
CA GLY A 141 -28.17 12.20 -11.48
C GLY A 141 -27.91 11.28 -10.29
N HIS A 142 -26.70 11.31 -9.72
CA HIS A 142 -26.43 10.61 -8.46
C HIS A 142 -27.11 11.34 -7.30
N THR A 143 -27.69 10.57 -6.38
CA THR A 143 -28.18 11.09 -5.12
C THR A 143 -27.02 11.34 -4.15
N ARG A 144 -27.25 12.19 -3.14
CA ARG A 144 -26.25 12.46 -2.11
C ARG A 144 -25.85 11.18 -1.37
N ASP A 145 -26.82 10.31 -1.10
CA ASP A 145 -26.61 9.04 -0.40
C ASP A 145 -25.77 8.07 -1.25
N GLU A 146 -26.03 7.96 -2.56
CA GLU A 146 -25.19 7.17 -3.47
C GLU A 146 -23.75 7.69 -3.55
N ILE A 147 -23.56 9.01 -3.55
CA ILE A 147 -22.21 9.61 -3.52
C ILE A 147 -21.52 9.31 -2.19
N CYS A 148 -22.24 9.43 -1.07
CA CYS A 148 -21.72 9.07 0.26
C CYS A 148 -21.33 7.59 0.34
N ASP A 149 -22.16 6.69 -0.19
CA ASP A 149 -21.87 5.25 -0.25
C ASP A 149 -20.66 4.96 -1.15
N MET A 150 -20.55 5.64 -2.30
CA MET A 150 -19.39 5.54 -3.18
C MET A 150 -18.11 6.00 -2.48
N VAL A 151 -18.14 7.14 -1.78
CA VAL A 151 -16.98 7.66 -1.03
C VAL A 151 -16.64 6.74 0.15
N ALA A 152 -17.63 6.25 0.88
CA ALA A 152 -17.44 5.32 1.99
C ALA A 152 -16.79 4.01 1.50
N GLN A 153 -17.27 3.44 0.40
CA GLN A 153 -16.66 2.25 -0.20
C GLN A 153 -15.23 2.50 -0.69
N GLN A 154 -14.93 3.69 -1.23
CA GLN A 154 -13.56 4.05 -1.59
C GLN A 154 -12.67 4.22 -0.35
N LEU A 155 -13.19 4.77 0.73
CA LEU A 155 -12.49 4.93 1.99
C LEU A 155 -12.23 3.58 2.68
N ASP A 156 -13.20 2.68 2.66
CA ASP A 156 -13.06 1.30 3.14
C ASP A 156 -12.04 0.53 2.30
N ASN A 157 -12.04 0.71 0.98
CA ASN A 157 -11.05 0.10 0.09
C ASN A 157 -9.65 0.70 0.32
N PHE A 158 -9.56 1.99 0.66
CA PHE A 158 -8.31 2.62 1.06
C PHE A 158 -7.81 2.05 2.39
N GLN A 159 -8.67 1.92 3.39
CA GLN A 159 -8.35 1.32 4.70
C GLN A 159 -7.95 -0.15 4.57
N GLN A 160 -8.64 -0.91 3.71
CA GLN A 160 -8.30 -2.31 3.42
C GLN A 160 -6.98 -2.48 2.66
N ASN A 161 -6.41 -1.42 2.09
CA ASN A 161 -5.12 -1.42 1.37
C ASN A 161 -4.03 -0.56 2.05
N ALA A 162 -4.34 0.09 3.16
CA ALA A 162 -3.39 0.85 3.95
C ALA A 162 -2.53 -0.07 4.84
N ILE A 163 -1.41 0.47 5.31
CA ILE A 163 -0.62 -0.13 6.38
C ILE A 163 -1.37 0.16 7.70
N PRO A 164 -1.70 -0.85 8.53
CA PRO A 164 -2.37 -0.65 9.80
C PRO A 164 -1.58 0.23 10.78
N GLU A 165 -2.28 0.98 11.65
CA GLU A 165 -1.68 1.94 12.58
C GLU A 165 -0.73 1.28 13.59
N ASP A 166 -1.06 0.08 14.07
CA ASP A 166 -0.21 -0.73 14.94
C ASP A 166 1.10 -1.11 14.26
N VAL A 167 1.06 -1.41 12.95
CA VAL A 167 2.25 -1.68 12.15
C VAL A 167 3.06 -0.40 11.93
N LEU A 168 2.41 0.75 11.77
CA LEU A 168 3.12 2.04 11.69
C LEU A 168 3.80 2.40 13.01
N GLY A 169 3.13 2.21 14.14
CA GLY A 169 3.77 2.36 15.46
C GLY A 169 4.94 1.40 15.66
N ALA A 170 4.85 0.18 15.13
CA ALA A 170 5.97 -0.75 15.11
C ALA A 170 7.14 -0.27 14.24
N VAL A 171 6.87 0.42 13.12
CA VAL A 171 7.93 1.06 12.32
C VAL A 171 8.59 2.18 13.11
N GLU A 172 7.83 3.06 13.75
CA GLU A 172 8.39 4.15 14.59
C GLU A 172 9.23 3.63 15.76
N GLY A 173 8.83 2.49 16.33
CA GLY A 173 9.60 1.77 17.37
C GLY A 173 10.74 0.88 16.84
N ASN A 174 10.92 0.80 15.52
CA ASN A 174 11.82 -0.15 14.84
C ASN A 174 11.64 -1.62 15.29
N ASP A 175 10.40 -2.02 15.58
CA ASP A 175 10.02 -3.38 15.94
C ASP A 175 9.86 -4.24 14.67
N ALA A 176 10.99 -4.69 14.14
CA ALA A 176 11.03 -5.56 12.98
C ALA A 176 10.22 -6.85 13.18
N LYS A 177 10.08 -7.35 14.41
CA LYS A 177 9.34 -8.59 14.67
C LYS A 177 7.86 -8.40 14.37
N THR A 178 7.23 -7.37 14.94
CA THR A 178 5.81 -7.09 14.69
C THR A 178 5.54 -6.84 13.20
N ILE A 179 6.45 -6.15 12.51
CA ILE A 179 6.35 -5.93 11.06
C ILE A 179 6.43 -7.25 10.28
N LEU A 180 7.40 -8.12 10.60
CA LEU A 180 7.56 -9.43 9.94
C LEU A 180 6.39 -10.38 10.25
N ASP A 181 5.91 -10.40 11.50
CA ASP A 181 4.74 -11.18 11.91
C ASP A 181 3.49 -10.74 11.12
N TRP A 182 3.32 -9.42 10.94
CA TRP A 182 2.26 -8.88 10.09
C TRP A 182 2.42 -9.25 8.62
N LEU A 183 3.64 -9.22 8.08
CA LEU A 183 3.91 -9.64 6.69
C LEU A 183 3.61 -11.14 6.48
N GLY A 184 3.80 -11.97 7.52
CA GLY A 184 3.58 -13.40 7.49
C GLY A 184 4.77 -14.20 6.94
N SER A 185 4.64 -15.53 6.97
CA SER A 185 5.66 -16.47 6.47
C SER A 185 5.02 -17.50 5.52
N PRO A 186 5.32 -17.46 4.20
CA PRO A 186 6.15 -16.46 3.53
C PRO A 186 5.50 -15.07 3.53
N ALA A 187 6.31 -14.03 3.37
CA ALA A 187 5.81 -12.66 3.37
C ALA A 187 4.80 -12.42 2.25
N ASP A 188 3.70 -11.75 2.59
CA ASP A 188 2.65 -11.37 1.66
C ASP A 188 3.14 -10.22 0.77
N ALA A 189 3.34 -10.52 -0.52
CA ALA A 189 3.77 -9.56 -1.52
C ALA A 189 2.76 -8.40 -1.73
N GLY A 190 1.48 -8.62 -1.44
CA GLY A 190 0.46 -7.57 -1.42
C GLY A 190 0.66 -6.61 -0.25
N LYS A 191 1.00 -7.12 0.95
CA LYS A 191 1.29 -6.29 2.13
C LYS A 191 2.53 -5.41 1.96
N LEU A 192 3.58 -5.94 1.34
CA LEU A 192 4.81 -5.17 1.05
C LEU A 192 4.58 -3.97 0.11
N LYS A 193 3.52 -4.00 -0.70
CA LYS A 193 3.13 -2.93 -1.64
C LYS A 193 2.15 -1.92 -1.05
N ARG A 194 1.65 -2.16 0.16
CA ARG A 194 0.74 -1.24 0.83
C ARG A 194 1.45 0.08 1.08
N LYS A 195 0.67 1.16 1.03
CA LYS A 195 1.16 2.53 1.12
C LYS A 195 0.36 3.29 2.17
N ILE A 196 1.03 4.19 2.89
CA ILE A 196 0.33 5.20 3.69
C ILE A 196 -0.18 6.33 2.78
N MET A 197 -0.87 7.32 3.36
CA MET A 197 -1.49 8.42 2.63
C MET A 197 -0.53 9.22 1.73
N THR A 198 0.76 9.31 2.09
CA THR A 198 1.80 9.94 1.26
C THR A 198 2.31 9.07 0.12
N GLY A 199 1.78 7.86 -0.05
CA GLY A 199 2.24 6.89 -1.05
C GLY A 199 3.49 6.10 -0.63
N MET A 200 3.97 6.27 0.60
CA MET A 200 5.17 5.59 1.11
C MET A 200 4.88 4.14 1.50
N THR A 201 5.77 3.23 1.09
CA THR A 201 5.79 1.82 1.55
C THR A 201 6.61 1.66 2.84
N LEU A 202 6.59 0.48 3.46
CA LEU A 202 7.48 0.16 4.59
C LEU A 202 8.96 0.43 4.28
N LEU A 203 9.41 0.17 3.05
CA LEU A 203 10.80 0.43 2.66
C LEU A 203 11.11 1.93 2.60
N HIS A 204 10.15 2.77 2.22
CA HIS A 204 10.31 4.23 2.27
C HIS A 204 10.49 4.69 3.72
N LEU A 205 9.66 4.18 4.63
CA LEU A 205 9.72 4.54 6.05
C LEU A 205 11.05 4.08 6.68
N ALA A 206 11.45 2.83 6.45
CA ALA A 206 12.74 2.33 6.92
C ALA A 206 13.92 3.17 6.40
N ALA A 207 13.88 3.58 5.12
CA ALA A 207 14.87 4.44 4.52
C ALA A 207 14.86 5.88 5.10
N LEU A 208 13.67 6.43 5.34
CA LEU A 208 13.45 7.75 5.94
C LEU A 208 13.88 7.82 7.42
N TYR A 209 13.85 6.71 8.14
CA TYR A 209 14.35 6.65 9.52
C TYR A 209 15.79 6.15 9.62
N GLY A 210 16.39 5.69 8.52
CA GLY A 210 17.74 5.11 8.53
C GLY A 210 17.83 3.74 9.19
N TYR A 211 16.71 2.99 9.24
CA TYR A 211 16.68 1.63 9.78
C TYR A 211 17.21 0.63 8.77
N THR A 212 18.55 0.59 8.62
CA THR A 212 19.24 -0.26 7.65
C THR A 212 18.84 -1.74 7.78
N GLU A 213 18.86 -2.31 8.98
CA GLU A 213 18.51 -3.74 9.18
C GLU A 213 17.07 -4.05 8.78
N LEU A 214 16.12 -3.18 9.13
CA LEU A 214 14.72 -3.33 8.70
C LEU A 214 14.61 -3.23 7.18
N ALA A 215 15.33 -2.29 6.54
CA ALA A 215 15.36 -2.18 5.08
C ALA A 215 15.93 -3.44 4.42
N ILE A 216 17.01 -4.03 4.96
CA ILE A 216 17.58 -5.31 4.50
C ILE A 216 16.52 -6.41 4.58
N LEU A 217 15.85 -6.55 5.72
CA LEU A 217 14.81 -7.57 5.92
C LEU A 217 13.67 -7.40 4.90
N LEU A 218 13.17 -6.18 4.72
CA LEU A 218 12.11 -5.90 3.75
C LEU A 218 12.53 -6.28 2.32
N LEU A 219 13.76 -5.95 1.92
CA LEU A 219 14.31 -6.30 0.60
C LEU A 219 14.48 -7.82 0.43
N GLN A 220 14.96 -8.52 1.46
CA GLN A 220 15.05 -9.98 1.47
C GLN A 220 13.68 -10.66 1.32
N HIS A 221 12.64 -10.05 1.89
CA HIS A 221 11.25 -10.49 1.77
C HIS A 221 10.57 -10.07 0.45
N GLY A 222 11.29 -9.38 -0.45
CA GLY A 222 10.82 -9.05 -1.79
C GLY A 222 10.18 -7.67 -1.93
N ALA A 223 10.44 -6.75 -0.99
CA ALA A 223 10.10 -5.35 -1.19
C ALA A 223 10.79 -4.81 -2.45
N ALA A 224 10.04 -4.07 -3.27
CA ALA A 224 10.58 -3.46 -4.46
C ALA A 224 11.50 -2.27 -4.07
N VAL A 225 12.75 -2.32 -4.53
CA VAL A 225 13.79 -1.34 -4.20
C VAL A 225 13.48 0.07 -4.73
N ASP A 226 12.82 0.15 -5.88
CA ASP A 226 12.48 1.39 -6.60
C ASP A 226 10.96 1.59 -6.69
N GLU A 227 10.25 1.47 -5.57
CA GLU A 227 8.87 2.00 -5.49
C GLU A 227 8.89 3.52 -5.39
N TYR A 228 7.86 4.17 -5.96
CA TYR A 228 7.71 5.62 -5.89
C TYR A 228 6.49 6.00 -5.05
N ASP A 229 6.68 7.00 -4.18
CA ASP A 229 5.62 7.62 -3.40
C ASP A 229 4.86 8.70 -4.21
N ALA A 230 3.93 9.41 -3.56
CA ALA A 230 3.15 10.46 -4.21
C ALA A 230 3.99 11.66 -4.70
N HIS A 231 5.22 11.82 -4.18
CA HIS A 231 6.17 12.84 -4.56
C HIS A 231 7.19 12.34 -5.60
N GLN A 232 6.98 11.17 -6.19
CA GLN A 232 7.94 10.51 -7.09
C GLN A 232 9.31 10.28 -6.45
N SER A 233 9.35 10.17 -5.13
CA SER A 233 10.56 9.86 -4.37
C SER A 233 10.63 8.36 -4.11
N SER A 234 11.78 7.75 -4.39
CA SER A 234 12.05 6.36 -4.04
C SER A 234 12.67 6.25 -2.64
N PRO A 235 12.79 5.05 -2.05
CA PRO A 235 13.39 4.88 -0.73
C PRO A 235 14.78 5.52 -0.60
N ILE A 236 15.65 5.39 -1.62
CA ILE A 236 16.99 5.98 -1.60
C ILE A 236 16.96 7.51 -1.58
N VAL A 237 15.96 8.13 -2.21
CA VAL A 237 15.78 9.60 -2.17
C VAL A 237 15.48 10.06 -0.74
N HIS A 238 14.65 9.33 0.00
CA HIS A 238 14.37 9.64 1.42
C HIS A 238 15.59 9.43 2.30
N ALA A 239 16.33 8.33 2.13
CA ALA A 239 17.57 8.08 2.89
C ALA A 239 18.64 9.18 2.67
N LEU A 240 18.67 9.80 1.48
CA LEU A 240 19.55 10.92 1.15
C LEU A 240 19.13 12.24 1.82
N ARG A 241 17.84 12.47 2.11
CA ARG A 241 17.35 13.73 2.73
C ARG A 241 17.82 13.92 4.16
N ILE A 242 18.02 12.83 4.89
CA ILE A 242 18.47 12.86 6.29
C ILE A 242 19.97 13.19 6.38
N ASN A 243 20.71 12.95 5.29
CA ASN A 243 22.15 13.02 5.28
C ASN A 243 22.63 14.47 5.15
N LYS A 244 22.83 15.13 6.30
CA LYS A 244 23.38 16.49 6.41
C LYS A 244 24.92 16.54 6.23
N GLY A 245 25.46 15.77 5.28
CA GLY A 245 26.59 16.27 4.49
C GLY A 245 27.98 15.66 4.64
N GLU A 246 28.26 14.58 5.38
CA GLU A 246 29.67 14.13 5.48
C GLU A 246 29.98 12.63 5.31
N LEU A 247 29.03 11.70 5.38
CA LEU A 247 29.33 10.28 5.14
C LEU A 247 28.17 9.59 4.43
N PRO A 248 28.42 8.62 3.54
CA PRO A 248 27.33 7.86 2.96
C PRO A 248 26.58 7.12 4.08
N ASN A 249 25.30 7.48 4.25
CA ASN A 249 24.39 6.79 5.15
C ASN A 249 24.44 5.29 4.80
N GLU A 250 24.62 4.44 5.81
CA GLU A 250 24.68 2.98 5.62
C GLU A 250 23.45 2.49 4.85
N THR A 251 22.27 3.05 5.13
CA THR A 251 21.03 2.76 4.40
C THR A 251 21.10 3.18 2.92
N VAL A 252 21.74 4.31 2.59
CA VAL A 252 21.93 4.73 1.18
C VAL A 252 22.86 3.77 0.46
N THR A 253 23.99 3.42 1.10
CA THR A 253 24.95 2.46 0.56
C THR A 253 24.27 1.14 0.30
N MET A 254 23.56 0.62 1.30
CA MET A 254 22.81 -0.63 1.21
C MET A 254 21.75 -0.56 0.09
N LEU A 255 20.93 0.49 0.01
CA LEU A 255 19.89 0.59 -1.03
C LEU A 255 20.51 0.58 -2.44
N TYR A 256 21.61 1.31 -2.60
CA TYR A 256 22.34 1.35 -3.85
C TYR A 256 22.99 -0.01 -4.20
N GLU A 257 23.58 -0.69 -3.21
CA GLU A 257 24.08 -2.05 -3.36
C GLU A 257 22.96 -3.02 -3.74
N TRP A 258 21.73 -2.84 -3.27
CA TRP A 258 20.56 -3.64 -3.68
C TRP A 258 19.97 -3.25 -5.04
N GLY A 259 20.58 -2.31 -5.76
CA GLY A 259 20.16 -1.92 -7.10
C GLY A 259 19.15 -0.78 -7.14
N ALA A 260 19.07 0.07 -6.11
CA ALA A 260 18.24 1.28 -6.15
C ALA A 260 18.70 2.27 -7.22
N SER A 261 17.81 2.68 -8.11
CA SER A 261 18.09 3.68 -9.15
C SER A 261 18.32 5.08 -8.55
N ILE A 262 19.37 5.76 -9.02
CA ILE A 262 19.67 7.17 -8.66
C ILE A 262 19.14 8.17 -9.69
N LYS A 263 18.40 7.73 -10.72
CA LYS A 263 17.95 8.58 -11.82
C LYS A 263 17.05 9.75 -11.38
N HIS A 264 16.29 9.54 -10.31
CA HIS A 264 15.37 10.54 -9.75
C HIS A 264 15.95 11.28 -8.54
N CYS A 265 17.22 11.03 -8.19
CA CYS A 265 17.91 11.80 -7.16
C CYS A 265 18.23 13.20 -7.69
N LYS A 266 18.14 14.21 -6.82
CA LYS A 266 18.57 15.58 -7.16
C LYS A 266 20.08 15.60 -7.48
N PRO A 267 20.52 16.39 -8.48
CA PRO A 267 21.94 16.49 -8.84
C PRO A 267 22.85 16.82 -7.66
N ASP A 268 22.40 17.67 -6.72
CA ASP A 268 23.16 18.02 -5.52
C ASP A 268 23.43 16.82 -4.61
N ASN A 269 22.44 15.92 -4.48
CA ASN A 269 22.60 14.69 -3.70
C ASN A 269 23.58 13.74 -4.39
N ILE A 270 23.55 13.71 -5.73
CA ILE A 270 24.47 12.89 -6.53
C ILE A 270 25.91 13.40 -6.38
N ALA A 271 26.11 14.71 -6.57
CA ALA A 271 27.41 15.35 -6.47
C ALA A 271 28.03 15.21 -5.07
N LYS A 272 27.21 15.28 -4.01
CA LYS A 272 27.67 15.10 -2.62
C LYS A 272 27.97 13.65 -2.23
N THR A 273 27.62 12.67 -3.06
CA THR A 273 27.79 11.25 -2.73
C THR A 273 28.81 10.59 -3.66
N PRO A 274 30.09 10.48 -3.26
CA PRO A 274 31.18 9.95 -4.10
C PRO A 274 30.87 8.62 -4.79
N MET A 275 30.14 7.71 -4.14
CA MET A 275 29.82 6.40 -4.72
C MET A 275 28.96 6.46 -5.99
N PHE A 276 28.20 7.55 -6.21
CA PHE A 276 27.35 7.71 -7.38
C PHE A 276 28.09 8.24 -8.61
N HIS A 277 29.35 8.69 -8.49
CA HIS A 277 30.14 9.16 -9.63
C HIS A 277 30.48 8.05 -10.62
N ASN A 278 30.28 6.79 -10.22
CA ASN A 278 30.38 5.66 -11.10
C ASN A 278 29.12 4.81 -10.98
N GLU A 279 28.23 4.93 -11.99
CA GLU A 279 26.82 4.52 -11.96
C GLU A 279 26.56 3.08 -11.51
N LEU A 280 27.53 2.19 -11.69
CA LEU A 280 27.37 0.77 -11.37
C LEU A 280 28.26 0.31 -10.23
N VAL A 281 29.33 1.03 -9.86
CA VAL A 281 30.23 0.57 -8.78
C VAL A 281 29.46 0.42 -7.48
N LYS A 282 29.68 -0.68 -6.76
CA LYS A 282 28.94 -1.17 -5.60
C LYS A 282 27.52 -1.67 -5.86
N ARG A 283 26.89 -1.29 -6.96
CA ARG A 283 25.55 -1.76 -7.31
C ARG A 283 25.55 -3.27 -7.58
N ARG A 284 24.50 -3.95 -7.11
CA ARG A 284 24.13 -5.28 -7.57
C ARG A 284 23.52 -5.16 -8.96
N CYS A 285 24.13 -5.85 -9.92
CA CYS A 285 23.74 -5.84 -11.32
C CYS A 285 23.43 -7.26 -11.80
N GLU A 286 22.52 -7.36 -12.74
CA GLU A 286 22.26 -8.56 -13.53
C GLU A 286 23.25 -8.61 -14.70
N ILE A 287 23.91 -9.76 -14.88
CA ILE A 287 24.80 -9.98 -16.02
C ILE A 287 23.95 -10.25 -17.26
N VAL A 288 24.13 -9.43 -18.29
CA VAL A 288 23.44 -9.54 -19.57
C VAL A 288 24.42 -9.66 -20.73
N ASN A 289 24.00 -10.27 -21.83
CA ASN A 289 24.73 -10.26 -23.12
C ASN A 289 26.21 -10.73 -23.05
N LEU A 290 26.56 -11.62 -22.13
CA LEU A 290 27.95 -12.09 -21.94
C LEU A 290 28.27 -13.31 -22.81
N ASN A 291 28.60 -13.06 -24.08
CA ASN A 291 28.79 -14.11 -25.10
C ASN A 291 29.82 -15.19 -24.73
N GLN A 292 30.89 -14.83 -24.03
CA GLN A 292 31.96 -15.77 -23.65
C GLN A 292 31.55 -16.69 -22.48
N ARG A 293 30.56 -16.30 -21.68
CA ARG A 293 30.09 -17.02 -20.48
C ARG A 293 28.56 -16.94 -20.40
N LYS A 294 27.90 -17.63 -21.34
CA LYS A 294 26.42 -17.66 -21.42
C LYS A 294 25.78 -18.27 -20.18
N ASP A 295 26.52 -19.10 -19.45
CA ASP A 295 26.15 -19.69 -18.16
C ASP A 295 25.90 -18.65 -17.06
N LEU A 296 26.49 -17.46 -17.20
CA LEU A 296 26.36 -16.37 -16.22
C LEU A 296 25.25 -15.37 -16.55
N ILE A 297 24.62 -15.48 -17.73
CA ILE A 297 23.53 -14.56 -18.12
C ILE A 297 22.33 -14.75 -17.18
N GLY A 298 21.80 -13.65 -16.65
CA GLY A 298 20.73 -13.64 -15.66
C GLY A 298 21.19 -13.82 -14.22
N GLN A 299 22.49 -14.07 -13.98
CA GLN A 299 23.04 -14.10 -12.63
C GLN A 299 23.34 -12.70 -12.11
N THR A 300 23.28 -12.54 -10.78
CA THR A 300 23.62 -11.31 -10.08
C THR A 300 25.10 -11.23 -9.72
N CYS A 301 25.64 -10.02 -9.81
CA CYS A 301 27.01 -9.70 -9.43
C CYS A 301 27.09 -8.34 -8.75
N ILE A 302 28.14 -8.13 -7.97
CA ILE A 302 28.47 -6.83 -7.38
C ILE A 302 29.61 -6.23 -8.19
N VAL A 303 29.45 -4.97 -8.60
CA VAL A 303 30.51 -4.25 -9.30
C VAL A 303 31.51 -3.71 -8.29
N GLU A 304 32.77 -4.14 -8.35
CA GLU A 304 33.79 -3.71 -7.40
C GLU A 304 34.41 -2.36 -7.77
N LYS A 305 34.75 -2.20 -9.05
CA LYS A 305 35.37 -0.98 -9.57
C LYS A 305 35.27 -0.89 -11.08
N TYR A 306 35.32 0.32 -11.58
CA TYR A 306 35.48 0.61 -13.00
C TYR A 306 36.96 0.81 -13.35
N ILE A 307 37.39 0.24 -14.48
CA ILE A 307 38.77 0.32 -14.97
C ILE A 307 38.79 1.14 -16.26
N ALA A 308 38.96 2.46 -16.12
CA ALA A 308 38.91 3.42 -17.23
C ALA A 308 39.84 3.07 -18.41
N LYS A 309 41.06 2.57 -18.15
CA LYS A 309 42.01 2.19 -19.21
C LYS A 309 41.51 1.07 -20.12
N LYS A 310 40.59 0.23 -19.62
CA LYS A 310 40.05 -0.92 -20.34
C LYS A 310 38.59 -0.72 -20.74
N ASP A 311 37.96 0.36 -20.29
CA ASP A 311 36.51 0.60 -20.41
C ASP A 311 35.67 -0.59 -19.94
N ARG A 312 36.02 -1.13 -18.77
CA ARG A 312 35.42 -2.36 -18.23
C ARG A 312 35.22 -2.29 -16.73
N TYR A 313 34.18 -2.98 -16.27
CA TYR A 313 33.89 -3.19 -14.86
C TYR A 313 34.54 -4.46 -14.36
N LYS A 314 35.14 -4.39 -13.16
CA LYS A 314 35.49 -5.57 -12.37
C LYS A 314 34.27 -5.96 -11.54
N VAL A 315 33.77 -7.16 -11.75
CA VAL A 315 32.56 -7.66 -11.08
C VAL A 315 32.87 -8.96 -10.36
N THR A 316 32.12 -9.22 -9.28
CA THR A 316 32.18 -10.46 -8.51
C THR A 316 30.78 -11.06 -8.41
N THR A 317 30.61 -12.29 -8.90
CA THR A 317 29.31 -13.00 -8.85
C THR A 317 28.94 -13.32 -7.40
N GLU A 318 27.66 -13.23 -7.05
CA GLU A 318 27.24 -13.47 -5.65
C GLU A 318 27.34 -14.94 -5.22
N HIS A 319 26.94 -15.85 -6.10
CA HIS A 319 26.86 -17.28 -5.79
C HIS A 319 28.22 -17.96 -5.83
N ALA A 320 28.97 -17.78 -6.92
CA ALA A 320 30.25 -18.46 -7.14
C ALA A 320 31.45 -17.69 -6.57
N ARG A 321 31.27 -16.42 -6.19
CA ARG A 321 32.35 -15.49 -5.82
C ARG A 321 33.47 -15.43 -6.87
N GLU A 322 33.15 -15.71 -8.13
CA GLU A 322 34.05 -15.55 -9.26
C GLU A 322 34.19 -14.07 -9.61
N THR A 323 35.42 -13.63 -9.87
CA THR A 323 35.73 -12.25 -10.20
C THR A 323 36.31 -12.14 -11.60
N PHE A 324 35.75 -11.27 -12.43
CA PHE A 324 36.20 -11.07 -13.81
C PHE A 324 35.84 -9.68 -14.33
N LEU A 325 36.26 -9.38 -15.57
CA LEU A 325 35.96 -8.12 -16.23
C LEU A 325 34.78 -8.27 -17.18
N VAL A 326 33.91 -7.28 -17.23
CA VAL A 326 32.80 -7.19 -18.19
C VAL A 326 32.74 -5.79 -18.81
N GLY A 327 32.18 -5.68 -20.01
CA GLY A 327 31.92 -4.38 -20.64
C GLY A 327 30.73 -3.67 -19.98
N CYS A 328 30.57 -2.38 -20.26
CA CYS A 328 29.44 -1.59 -19.78
C CYS A 328 28.10 -2.17 -20.26
N ASP A 329 28.05 -2.66 -21.50
CA ASP A 329 26.84 -3.25 -22.12
C ASP A 329 26.46 -4.64 -21.58
N ASN A 330 27.25 -5.17 -20.64
CA ASN A 330 27.04 -6.50 -20.06
C ASN A 330 26.37 -6.47 -18.68
N LEU A 331 25.98 -5.29 -18.19
CA LEU A 331 25.39 -5.12 -16.87
C LEU A 331 24.05 -4.38 -16.99
N ARG A 332 23.07 -4.83 -16.19
CA ARG A 332 21.77 -4.18 -16.02
C ARG A 332 21.43 -4.01 -14.55
#